data_AF-A0A952YYL7-F1
#
_entry.id   AF-A0A952YYL7-F1
#
_cell.length_a   1.000
_cell.length_b   1.000
_cell.length_c   1.000
_cell.angle_alpha   90.00
_cell.angle_beta   90.00
_cell.angle_gamma   90.00
#
_symmetry.space_group_name_H-M   'P 1'
#
loop_
_entity.id
_entity.type
_entity.pdbx_description
1 polymer ?
#
loop_
_entity_poly.entity_id
_entity_poly.type
_entity_poly.pdbx_seq_one_letter_code
_entity_poly.pdbx_strand_id
1 'polypeptide(L)'
;MPKAFISYSWEDEDHRTWVREFATRLRADGIETAIDQWNAIPGDQLPAFMESAIRSNDYVLIVCTPKYKQKSDNRQGGVGYEGDIMTSEVLGTANHRKFIPILREGSWSDSAPTWLRGKYFIDLSASPYSEENYGDLLVTMHGVRNTPPPIGKPFSTVQPRPAVPHQEKEVETQDIRIEGVIADQVTTPRMDGTAGSALYRVPFKLSCRPDREWADLLVNNWNHPSSYTSMHRPGIASVVGDTIILDGTTLDEVKRYHRDTLKLALAVGSCFALR
;
A
#
# COMPACT_ATOMS: atom_id res chain seq x y z
N MET A 1 -23.04 22.19 -4.70
CA MET A 1 -21.66 22.66 -4.92
C MET A 1 -20.86 22.23 -3.71
N PRO A 2 -19.78 21.44 -3.88
CA PRO A 2 -19.00 20.94 -2.73
C PRO A 2 -18.30 22.08 -1.99
N LYS A 3 -18.25 21.98 -0.66
CA LYS A 3 -17.57 22.94 0.22
C LYS A 3 -16.28 22.37 0.77
N ALA A 4 -15.22 23.18 0.77
CA ALA A 4 -13.91 22.75 1.22
C ALA A 4 -13.23 23.77 2.13
N PHE A 5 -12.82 23.33 3.31
CA PHE A 5 -11.93 24.11 4.16
C PHE A 5 -10.47 23.76 3.86
N ILE A 6 -9.59 24.76 3.73
CA ILE A 6 -8.15 24.53 3.56
C ILE A 6 -7.44 24.82 4.89
N SER A 7 -6.99 23.75 5.54
CA SER A 7 -6.16 23.80 6.74
C SER A 7 -4.69 23.85 6.35
N TYR A 8 -3.98 24.89 6.75
CA TYR A 8 -2.56 25.09 6.47
C TYR A 8 -1.87 25.80 7.65
N SER A 9 -0.53 25.82 7.65
CA SER A 9 0.24 26.55 8.66
C SER A 9 0.52 27.97 8.21
N TRP A 10 0.48 28.92 9.15
CA TRP A 10 1.05 30.24 8.92
C TRP A 10 2.58 30.11 8.92
N GLU A 11 3.15 30.19 7.73
CA GLU A 11 4.58 30.01 7.48
C GLU A 11 5.22 31.30 7.01
N ASP A 12 5.47 31.43 5.72
CA ASP A 12 5.95 32.63 5.04
C ASP A 12 4.88 33.16 4.08
N GLU A 13 5.16 34.32 3.48
CA GLU A 13 4.21 34.98 2.57
C GLU A 13 4.05 34.21 1.24
N ASP A 14 5.08 33.49 0.80
CA ASP A 14 5.02 32.67 -0.42
C ASP A 14 4.04 31.52 -0.24
N HIS A 15 4.10 30.82 0.90
CA HIS A 15 3.16 29.78 1.26
C HIS A 15 1.73 30.33 1.41
N ARG A 16 1.56 31.48 2.07
CA ARG A 16 0.24 32.12 2.22
C ARG A 16 -0.36 32.53 0.88
N THR A 17 0.47 33.04 -0.03
CA THR A 17 0.07 33.41 -1.39
C THR A 17 -0.30 32.17 -2.19
N TRP A 18 0.51 31.11 -2.12
CA TRP A 18 0.19 29.84 -2.78
C TRP A 18 -1.14 29.26 -2.31
N VAL A 19 -1.41 29.25 -0.99
CA VAL A 19 -2.69 28.78 -0.44
C VAL A 19 -3.85 29.61 -0.96
N ARG A 20 -3.69 30.93 -1.06
CA ARG A 20 -4.72 31.84 -1.58
C ARG A 20 -4.99 31.59 -3.06
N GLU A 21 -3.93 31.41 -3.87
CA GLU A 21 -4.05 31.11 -5.30
C GLU A 21 -4.70 29.75 -5.54
N PHE A 22 -4.29 28.74 -4.77
CA PHE A 22 -4.89 27.41 -4.79
C PHE A 22 -6.38 27.45 -4.41
N ALA A 23 -6.74 28.16 -3.33
CA ALA A 23 -8.12 28.38 -2.93
C ALA A 23 -8.94 29.09 -4.00
N THR A 24 -8.34 30.10 -4.66
CA THR A 24 -8.99 30.87 -5.73
C THR A 24 -9.24 30.00 -6.96
N ARG A 25 -8.26 29.17 -7.33
CA ARG A 25 -8.38 28.22 -8.44
C ARG A 25 -9.50 27.21 -8.20
N LEU A 26 -9.54 26.60 -7.01
CA LEU A 26 -10.64 25.70 -6.62
C LEU A 26 -12.03 26.36 -6.73
N ARG A 27 -12.14 27.65 -6.40
CA ARG A 27 -13.40 28.40 -6.59
C ARG A 27 -13.76 28.60 -8.05
N ALA A 28 -12.78 28.88 -8.90
CA ALA A 28 -12.99 28.96 -10.34
C ALA A 28 -13.49 27.63 -10.91
N ASP A 29 -13.08 26.51 -10.32
CA ASP A 29 -13.49 25.15 -10.68
C ASP A 29 -14.73 24.64 -9.91
N GLY A 30 -15.50 25.55 -9.31
CA GLY A 30 -16.82 25.24 -8.72
C GLY A 30 -16.76 24.58 -7.34
N ILE A 31 -15.70 24.81 -6.57
CA ILE A 31 -15.61 24.41 -5.15
C ILE A 31 -15.76 25.65 -4.27
N GLU A 32 -16.71 25.63 -3.32
CA GLU A 32 -16.81 26.70 -2.32
C GLU A 32 -15.70 26.55 -1.28
N THR A 33 -14.61 27.29 -1.42
CA THR A 33 -13.50 27.23 -0.48
C THR A 33 -13.62 28.22 0.67
N ALA A 34 -13.21 27.77 1.87
CA ALA A 34 -13.07 28.56 3.08
C ALA A 34 -11.60 28.55 3.53
N ILE A 35 -11.04 29.73 3.80
CA ILE A 35 -9.70 29.91 4.37
C ILE A 35 -9.74 31.02 5.41
N ASP A 36 -8.90 30.92 6.44
CA ASP A 36 -8.79 31.96 7.47
C ASP A 36 -8.46 33.35 6.90
N GLN A 37 -7.67 33.44 5.83
CA GLN A 37 -7.31 34.72 5.19
C GLN A 37 -8.51 35.52 4.67
N TRP A 38 -9.63 34.86 4.39
CA TRP A 38 -10.85 35.49 3.88
C TRP A 38 -11.95 35.58 4.94
N ASN A 39 -11.98 34.62 5.86
CA ASN A 39 -13.11 34.41 6.74
C ASN A 39 -12.84 34.79 8.20
N ALA A 40 -11.59 34.87 8.63
CA ALA A 40 -11.25 35.28 9.99
C ALA A 40 -11.18 36.81 10.08
N ILE A 41 -11.84 37.37 11.07
CA ILE A 41 -11.89 38.80 11.37
C ILE A 41 -11.06 39.05 12.65
N PRO A 42 -10.32 40.17 12.77
CA PRO A 42 -9.65 40.51 14.03
C PRO A 42 -10.63 40.48 15.22
N GLY A 43 -10.32 39.66 16.22
CA GLY A 43 -11.18 39.39 17.37
C GLY A 43 -11.79 37.99 17.37
N ASP A 44 -11.79 37.30 16.24
CA ASP A 44 -12.23 35.91 16.16
C ASP A 44 -11.28 34.97 16.92
N GLN A 45 -11.88 33.96 17.54
CA GLN A 45 -11.12 32.82 18.05
C GLN A 45 -10.86 31.86 16.89
N LEU A 46 -9.64 31.89 16.34
CA LEU A 46 -9.20 30.99 15.27
C LEU A 46 -9.51 29.50 15.55
N PRO A 47 -9.37 28.98 16.79
CA PRO A 47 -9.76 27.60 17.08
C PRO A 47 -11.24 27.31 16.84
N ALA A 48 -12.14 28.21 17.26
CA ALA A 48 -13.58 28.05 17.08
C ALA A 48 -13.97 28.17 15.60
N PHE A 49 -13.31 29.06 14.86
CA PHE A 49 -13.45 29.14 13.41
C PHE A 49 -13.03 27.83 12.73
N MET A 50 -11.87 27.28 13.08
CA MET A 50 -11.38 26.01 12.53
C MET A 50 -12.31 24.86 12.85
N GLU A 51 -12.80 24.74 14.08
CA GLU A 51 -13.75 23.69 14.48
C GLU A 51 -15.04 23.78 13.65
N SER A 52 -15.59 24.99 13.53
CA SER A 52 -16.79 25.24 12.73
C SER A 52 -16.55 24.91 11.24
N ALA A 53 -15.42 25.33 10.68
CA ALA A 53 -15.06 25.08 9.30
C ALA A 53 -14.85 23.57 9.03
N ILE A 54 -14.16 22.87 9.93
CA ILE A 54 -14.00 21.41 9.87
C ILE A 54 -15.37 20.74 9.89
N ARG A 55 -16.30 21.14 10.77
CA ARG A 55 -17.62 20.49 10.86
C ARG A 55 -18.51 20.77 9.64
N SER A 56 -18.55 22.02 9.19
CA SER A 56 -19.52 22.51 8.18
C SER A 56 -19.14 22.26 6.73
N ASN A 57 -17.88 21.93 6.42
CA ASN A 57 -17.43 21.66 5.05
C ASN A 57 -17.54 20.17 4.69
N ASP A 58 -17.74 19.87 3.40
CA ASP A 58 -17.78 18.50 2.88
C ASP A 58 -16.38 17.87 2.89
N TYR A 59 -15.37 18.68 2.58
CA TYR A 59 -13.96 18.30 2.54
C TYR A 59 -13.10 19.23 3.39
N VAL A 60 -12.02 18.67 3.93
CA VAL A 60 -10.95 19.39 4.63
C VAL A 60 -9.65 19.08 3.93
N LEU A 61 -9.10 20.06 3.20
CA LEU A 61 -7.82 19.94 2.51
C LEU A 61 -6.71 20.33 3.49
N ILE A 62 -5.78 19.41 3.72
CA ILE A 62 -4.70 19.59 4.70
C ILE A 62 -3.40 19.82 3.96
N VAL A 63 -2.91 21.06 3.98
CA VAL A 63 -1.68 21.44 3.29
C VAL A 63 -0.49 21.00 4.13
N CYS A 64 0.12 19.89 3.71
CA CYS A 64 1.24 19.25 4.36
C CYS A 64 2.57 19.85 3.89
N THR A 65 3.31 20.41 4.87
CA THR A 65 4.69 20.90 4.76
C THR A 65 5.48 20.39 5.97
N PRO A 66 6.83 20.46 5.97
CA PRO A 66 7.62 20.07 7.14
C PRO A 66 7.25 20.87 8.40
N LYS A 67 6.93 22.15 8.23
CA LYS A 67 6.52 23.04 9.32
C LYS A 67 5.10 22.76 9.81
N TYR A 68 4.19 22.37 8.91
CA TYR A 68 2.86 21.89 9.27
C TYR A 68 2.97 20.64 10.16
N LYS A 69 3.76 19.64 9.72
CA LYS A 69 4.01 18.42 10.49
C LYS A 69 4.59 18.75 11.86
N GLN A 70 5.65 19.55 11.92
CA GLN A 70 6.28 19.93 13.18
C GLN A 70 5.28 20.55 14.15
N LYS A 71 4.44 21.49 13.68
CA LYS A 71 3.38 22.09 14.51
C LYS A 71 2.36 21.05 14.94
N SER A 72 1.87 20.20 14.03
CA SER A 72 0.87 19.17 14.35
C SER A 72 1.39 18.15 15.37
N ASP A 73 2.58 17.59 15.14
CA ASP A 73 3.15 16.53 15.98
C ASP A 73 3.55 17.08 17.37
N ASN A 74 4.12 18.29 17.45
CA ASN A 74 4.46 18.91 18.74
C ASN A 74 3.20 19.26 19.56
N ARG A 75 2.08 19.57 18.91
CA ARG A 75 0.81 19.88 19.58
C ARG A 75 0.14 18.63 20.18
N GLN A 76 0.36 17.45 19.58
CA GLN A 76 -0.07 16.16 20.19
C GLN A 76 0.68 15.84 21.50
N GLY A 77 1.81 16.49 21.77
CA GLY A 77 2.63 16.32 22.98
C GLY A 77 2.15 17.11 24.22
N GLY A 78 1.00 17.79 24.18
CA GLY A 78 0.35 18.35 25.37
C GLY A 78 0.44 19.86 25.58
N VAL A 79 0.78 20.66 24.56
CA VAL A 79 0.70 22.13 24.64
C VAL A 79 0.08 22.71 23.36
N GLY A 80 -1.25 22.75 23.30
CA GLY A 80 -1.99 23.54 22.32
C GLY A 80 -3.31 22.93 21.88
N TYR A 81 -4.42 23.59 22.24
CA TYR A 81 -5.81 23.22 21.93
C TYR A 81 -6.11 23.03 20.42
N GLU A 82 -5.31 23.62 19.52
CA GLU A 82 -5.57 23.66 18.07
C GLU A 82 -5.29 22.34 17.34
N GLY A 83 -4.31 21.53 17.78
CA GLY A 83 -3.96 20.26 17.12
C GLY A 83 -4.90 19.11 17.47
N ASP A 84 -5.50 19.18 18.65
CA ASP A 84 -6.45 18.20 19.15
C ASP A 84 -7.74 18.22 18.34
N ILE A 85 -8.24 19.37 17.91
CA ILE A 85 -9.51 19.47 17.17
C ILE A 85 -9.48 18.62 15.89
N MET A 86 -8.43 18.74 15.07
CA MET A 86 -8.38 17.99 13.80
C MET A 86 -8.07 16.52 14.02
N THR A 87 -7.17 16.19 14.96
CA THR A 87 -6.87 14.80 15.31
C THR A 87 -8.10 14.10 15.90
N SER A 88 -8.80 14.75 16.84
CA SER A 88 -10.03 14.25 17.46
C SER A 88 -11.17 14.13 16.47
N GLU A 89 -11.36 15.06 15.53
CA GLU A 89 -12.40 14.93 14.52
C GLU A 89 -12.07 13.77 13.56
N VAL A 90 -10.81 13.61 13.15
CA VAL A 90 -10.41 12.52 12.24
C VAL A 90 -10.53 11.16 12.92
N LEU A 91 -10.15 11.05 14.19
CA LEU A 91 -10.24 9.81 14.97
C LEU A 91 -11.65 9.51 15.48
N GLY A 92 -12.44 10.56 15.74
CA GLY A 92 -13.78 10.48 16.31
C GLY A 92 -14.89 10.35 15.27
N THR A 93 -14.64 10.75 14.01
CA THR A 93 -15.64 10.64 12.94
C THR A 93 -15.40 9.42 12.06
N ALA A 94 -16.49 8.74 11.66
CA ALA A 94 -16.42 7.64 10.71
C ALA A 94 -16.11 8.09 9.26
N ASN A 95 -16.21 9.40 8.98
CA ASN A 95 -16.04 9.96 7.63
C ASN A 95 -14.58 10.34 7.35
N HIS A 96 -13.69 9.35 7.39
CA HIS A 96 -12.27 9.53 7.11
C HIS A 96 -11.96 10.10 5.71
N ARG A 97 -12.90 10.02 4.76
CA ARG A 97 -12.72 10.50 3.36
C ARG A 97 -12.87 12.01 3.23
N LYS A 98 -13.40 12.67 4.25
CA LYS A 98 -13.50 14.13 4.33
C LYS A 98 -12.14 14.82 4.37
N PHE A 99 -11.17 14.20 5.00
CA PHE A 99 -9.84 14.77 5.19
C PHE A 99 -8.92 14.34 4.05
N ILE A 100 -8.55 15.28 3.19
CA ILE A 100 -7.71 15.05 2.00
C ILE A 100 -6.35 15.72 2.23
N PRO A 101 -5.27 14.95 2.43
CA PRO A 101 -3.94 15.50 2.54
C PRO A 101 -3.40 15.97 1.18
N ILE A 102 -2.77 17.14 1.18
CA ILE A 102 -2.14 17.78 0.03
C ILE A 102 -0.67 18.00 0.35
N LEU A 103 0.25 17.31 -0.32
CA LEU A 103 1.68 17.56 -0.15
C LEU A 103 2.05 18.85 -0.91
N ARG A 104 2.54 19.87 -0.20
CA ARG A 104 2.95 21.16 -0.79
C ARG A 104 4.47 21.34 -0.83
N GLU A 105 5.18 20.80 0.14
CA GLU A 105 6.63 20.99 0.25
C GLU A 105 7.25 19.77 0.93
N GLY A 106 8.50 19.45 0.58
CA GLY A 106 9.24 18.35 1.19
C GLY A 106 8.78 16.98 0.72
N SER A 107 9.23 15.94 1.43
CA SER A 107 8.79 14.56 1.18
C SER A 107 7.53 14.24 1.97
N TRP A 108 6.74 13.26 1.54
CA TRP A 108 5.57 12.81 2.30
C TRP A 108 5.94 12.40 3.73
N SER A 109 7.08 11.72 3.93
CA SER A 109 7.55 11.32 5.26
C SER A 109 7.86 12.51 6.17
N ASP A 110 8.34 13.63 5.60
CA ASP A 110 8.76 14.80 6.36
C ASP A 110 7.63 15.81 6.56
N SER A 111 6.58 15.74 5.75
CA SER A 111 5.51 16.74 5.72
C SER A 111 4.16 16.23 6.20
N ALA A 112 3.95 14.91 6.21
CA ALA A 112 2.73 14.32 6.75
C ALA A 112 2.78 14.25 8.28
N PRO A 113 1.81 14.85 8.99
CA PRO A 113 1.55 14.55 10.39
C PRO A 113 1.45 13.05 10.66
N THR A 114 1.84 12.62 11.85
CA THR A 114 1.89 11.19 12.20
C THR A 114 0.55 10.49 11.99
N TRP A 115 -0.55 11.17 12.27
CA TRP A 115 -1.91 10.66 12.13
C TRP A 115 -2.43 10.61 10.67
N LEU A 116 -1.74 11.25 9.71
CA LEU A 116 -2.06 11.21 8.28
C LEU A 116 -1.18 10.27 7.47
N ARG A 117 -0.07 9.77 8.02
CA ARG A 117 0.99 9.08 7.24
C ARG A 117 0.49 7.92 6.36
N GLY A 118 -0.52 7.18 6.82
CA GLY A 118 -1.11 6.05 6.08
C GLY A 118 -2.24 6.41 5.11
N LYS A 119 -2.58 7.69 4.96
CA LYS A 119 -3.63 8.15 4.05
C LYS A 119 -3.09 8.36 2.64
N TYR A 120 -3.94 8.09 1.65
CA TYR A 120 -3.70 8.55 0.28
C TYR A 120 -3.72 10.08 0.25
N PHE A 121 -2.79 10.68 -0.49
CA PHE A 121 -2.60 12.13 -0.56
C PHE A 121 -2.43 12.58 -2.02
N ILE A 122 -2.69 13.85 -2.27
CA ILE A 122 -2.44 14.50 -3.57
C ILE A 122 -1.10 15.24 -3.50
N ASP A 123 -0.21 14.97 -4.45
CA ASP A 123 1.08 15.65 -4.53
C ASP A 123 1.00 16.92 -5.38
N LEU A 124 1.07 18.09 -4.75
CA LEU A 124 1.16 19.40 -5.38
C LEU A 124 2.48 20.12 -5.01
N SER A 125 3.55 19.35 -4.74
CA SER A 125 4.83 19.91 -4.28
C SER A 125 5.65 20.58 -5.38
N ALA A 126 5.46 20.17 -6.63
CA ALA A 126 6.14 20.76 -7.79
C ALA A 126 5.71 22.23 -8.03
N SER A 127 6.57 23.00 -8.72
CA SER A 127 6.28 24.38 -9.12
C SER A 127 6.59 24.57 -10.62
N PRO A 128 5.57 24.71 -11.48
CA PRO A 128 4.14 24.53 -11.20
C PRO A 128 3.79 23.08 -10.80
N TYR A 129 2.71 22.88 -10.05
CA TYR A 129 2.26 21.55 -9.64
C TYR A 129 1.62 20.77 -10.78
N SER A 130 1.51 19.45 -10.62
CA SER A 130 0.92 18.56 -11.64
C SER A 130 -0.57 18.84 -11.83
N GLU A 131 -0.95 19.14 -13.08
CA GLU A 131 -2.34 19.30 -13.51
C GLU A 131 -3.13 17.99 -13.41
N GLU A 132 -2.48 16.84 -13.55
CA GLU A 132 -3.10 15.53 -13.35
C GLU A 132 -3.50 15.33 -11.89
N ASN A 133 -2.60 15.63 -10.96
CA ASN A 133 -2.87 15.52 -9.52
C ASN A 133 -3.94 16.53 -9.07
N TYR A 134 -3.92 17.73 -9.64
CA TYR A 134 -4.98 18.72 -9.43
C TYR A 134 -6.34 18.22 -9.97
N GLY A 135 -6.34 17.60 -11.16
CA GLY A 135 -7.52 16.98 -11.75
C GLY A 135 -8.10 15.87 -10.88
N ASP A 136 -7.27 15.00 -10.31
CA ASP A 136 -7.71 13.93 -9.40
C ASP A 136 -8.37 14.49 -8.13
N LEU A 137 -7.83 15.60 -7.59
CA LEU A 137 -8.47 16.32 -6.49
C LEU A 137 -9.87 16.83 -6.88
N LEU A 138 -10.01 17.47 -8.04
CA LEU A 138 -11.31 17.98 -8.51
C LEU A 138 -12.33 16.86 -8.73
N VAL A 139 -11.93 15.77 -9.38
CA VAL A 139 -12.74 14.55 -9.59
C VAL A 139 -13.22 14.01 -8.25
N THR A 140 -12.32 13.97 -7.25
CA THR A 140 -12.63 13.52 -5.89
C THR A 140 -13.65 14.41 -5.19
N MET A 141 -13.52 15.73 -5.33
CA MET A 141 -14.38 16.70 -4.64
C MET A 141 -15.74 16.89 -5.31
N HIS A 142 -15.83 16.75 -6.63
CA HIS A 142 -17.10 16.74 -7.36
C HIS A 142 -17.83 15.40 -7.28
N GLY A 143 -17.19 14.36 -6.72
CA GLY A 143 -17.76 13.02 -6.62
C GLY A 143 -17.90 12.29 -7.97
N VAL A 144 -17.26 12.82 -9.01
CA VAL A 144 -17.29 12.27 -10.38
C VAL A 144 -16.21 11.21 -10.49
N ARG A 145 -16.30 10.12 -9.71
CA ARG A 145 -15.35 9.02 -9.89
C ARG A 145 -15.61 8.34 -11.21
N ASN A 146 -14.54 8.04 -11.95
CA ASN A 146 -14.61 7.14 -13.10
C ASN A 146 -15.33 5.86 -12.65
N THR A 147 -16.50 5.60 -13.23
CA THR A 147 -17.12 4.29 -13.06
C THR A 147 -16.15 3.27 -13.63
N PRO A 148 -15.74 2.25 -12.86
CA PRO A 148 -14.92 1.20 -13.40
C PRO A 148 -15.61 0.70 -14.67
N PRO A 149 -14.87 0.47 -15.77
CA PRO A 149 -15.48 -0.06 -16.98
C PRO A 149 -16.26 -1.32 -16.61
N PRO A 150 -17.39 -1.60 -17.28
CA PRO A 150 -18.14 -2.81 -17.02
C PRO A 150 -17.19 -3.99 -17.01
N ILE A 151 -17.29 -4.82 -15.97
CA ILE A 151 -16.55 -6.07 -15.92
C ILE A 151 -16.83 -6.78 -17.25
N GLY A 152 -15.77 -7.02 -18.03
CA GLY A 152 -15.90 -7.68 -19.31
C GLY A 152 -16.68 -8.98 -19.14
N LYS A 153 -17.36 -9.42 -20.20
CA LYS A 153 -18.05 -10.72 -20.14
C LYS A 153 -17.03 -11.76 -19.65
N PRO A 154 -17.36 -12.60 -18.65
CA PRO A 154 -16.54 -13.79 -18.41
C PRO A 154 -16.40 -14.49 -19.76
N PHE A 155 -15.18 -14.89 -20.12
CA PHE A 155 -14.92 -15.57 -21.38
C PHE A 155 -15.90 -16.74 -21.52
N SER A 156 -16.93 -16.56 -22.33
CA SER A 156 -17.94 -17.58 -22.59
C SER A 156 -18.15 -17.64 -24.09
N THR A 157 -17.39 -18.54 -24.71
CA THR A 157 -17.82 -19.51 -25.72
C THR A 157 -16.61 -19.78 -26.62
N VAL A 158 -15.83 -20.78 -26.22
CA VAL A 158 -15.21 -21.69 -27.19
C VAL A 158 -16.35 -22.13 -28.10
N GLN A 159 -16.33 -21.76 -29.40
CA GLN A 159 -17.29 -22.32 -30.35
C GLN A 159 -17.23 -23.85 -30.22
N PRO A 160 -18.36 -24.58 -30.27
CA PRO A 160 -18.33 -26.02 -30.39
C PRO A 160 -17.64 -26.32 -31.71
N ARG A 161 -16.35 -26.67 -31.64
CA ARG A 161 -15.63 -27.28 -32.75
C ARG A 161 -16.43 -28.56 -33.08
N PRO A 162 -16.65 -28.90 -34.37
CA PRO A 162 -17.29 -30.16 -34.73
C PRO A 162 -16.67 -31.28 -33.91
N ALA A 163 -17.52 -32.12 -33.32
CA ALA A 163 -17.17 -33.10 -32.31
C ALA A 163 -15.99 -33.98 -32.74
N VAL A 164 -14.80 -33.52 -32.40
CA VAL A 164 -13.64 -34.38 -32.21
C VAL A 164 -13.94 -35.11 -30.90
N PRO A 165 -13.76 -36.44 -30.81
CA PRO A 165 -14.05 -37.20 -29.60
C PRO A 165 -13.34 -36.55 -28.41
N HIS A 166 -14.09 -35.81 -27.60
CA HIS A 166 -13.57 -35.20 -26.37
C HIS A 166 -13.79 -36.25 -25.30
N GLN A 167 -12.75 -37.04 -25.09
CA GLN A 167 -12.55 -37.77 -23.86
C GLN A 167 -12.66 -36.75 -22.71
N GLU A 168 -13.42 -37.09 -21.67
CA GLU A 168 -13.36 -36.43 -20.38
C GLU A 168 -11.88 -36.33 -19.99
N LYS A 169 -11.26 -35.17 -20.19
CA LYS A 169 -10.05 -34.87 -19.46
C LYS A 169 -10.52 -34.41 -18.11
N GLU A 170 -10.56 -35.37 -17.19
CA GLU A 170 -10.21 -35.12 -15.80
C GLU A 170 -9.14 -34.02 -15.81
N VAL A 171 -9.48 -32.85 -15.26
CA VAL A 171 -8.42 -31.96 -14.79
C VAL A 171 -7.80 -32.74 -13.66
N GLU A 172 -6.81 -33.57 -13.99
CA GLU A 172 -5.89 -34.10 -13.01
C GLU A 172 -5.38 -32.87 -12.28
N THR A 173 -5.79 -32.72 -11.01
CA THR A 173 -5.05 -31.95 -10.04
C THR A 173 -3.65 -32.52 -10.06
N GLN A 174 -2.77 -31.97 -10.90
CA GLN A 174 -1.38 -32.39 -10.91
C GLN A 174 -0.81 -31.90 -9.59
N ASP A 175 -0.68 -32.83 -8.65
CA ASP A 175 0.11 -32.65 -7.45
C ASP A 175 1.47 -32.09 -7.88
N ILE A 176 1.70 -30.80 -7.68
CA ILE A 176 3.00 -30.21 -7.93
C ILE A 176 3.97 -30.83 -6.92
N ARG A 177 4.87 -31.67 -7.41
CA ARG A 177 5.85 -32.40 -6.60
C ARG A 177 7.23 -31.85 -6.85
N ILE A 178 8.07 -31.92 -5.82
CA ILE A 178 9.50 -31.63 -5.97
C ILE A 178 10.16 -32.85 -6.62
N GLU A 179 10.71 -32.67 -7.83
CA GLU A 179 11.43 -33.71 -8.56
C GLU A 179 12.82 -33.97 -7.95
N GLY A 180 13.43 -32.96 -7.32
CA GLY A 180 14.72 -33.07 -6.67
C GLY A 180 15.47 -31.76 -6.56
N VAL A 181 16.69 -31.80 -6.03
CA VAL A 181 17.62 -30.67 -6.02
C VAL A 181 18.32 -30.61 -7.37
N ILE A 182 18.39 -29.43 -7.99
CA ILE A 182 19.16 -29.18 -9.21
C ILE A 182 20.65 -29.08 -8.81
N ALA A 183 21.31 -30.24 -8.76
CA ALA A 183 22.66 -30.38 -8.19
C ALA A 183 23.74 -29.55 -8.92
N ASP A 184 23.52 -29.25 -10.20
CA ASP A 184 24.35 -28.44 -11.10
C ASP A 184 24.21 -26.92 -10.88
N GLN A 185 23.19 -26.47 -10.14
CA GLN A 185 22.96 -25.05 -9.81
C GLN A 185 23.13 -24.72 -8.32
N VAL A 186 23.56 -25.69 -7.52
CA VAL A 186 23.93 -25.45 -6.12
C VAL A 186 25.22 -24.64 -6.11
N THR A 187 25.14 -23.37 -5.70
CA THR A 187 26.32 -22.51 -5.62
C THR A 187 27.32 -23.07 -4.60
N THR A 188 28.61 -23.04 -4.92
CA THR A 188 29.66 -23.33 -3.94
C THR A 188 29.74 -22.18 -2.91
N PRO A 189 29.73 -22.47 -1.61
CA PRO A 189 29.85 -21.46 -0.56
C PRO A 189 31.21 -20.77 -0.65
N ARG A 190 31.25 -19.48 -0.30
CA ARG A 190 32.46 -18.63 -0.41
C ARG A 190 33.60 -19.04 0.52
N MET A 191 33.27 -19.70 1.65
CA MET A 191 34.23 -20.27 2.61
C MET A 191 35.38 -19.31 3.01
N ASP A 192 35.10 -18.00 3.04
CA ASP A 192 36.06 -16.92 3.26
C ASP A 192 36.12 -16.45 4.73
N GLY A 193 35.39 -17.14 5.63
CA GLY A 193 35.34 -16.85 7.06
C GLY A 193 34.40 -15.70 7.45
N THR A 194 33.73 -15.05 6.49
CA THR A 194 32.71 -14.03 6.77
C THR A 194 31.39 -14.67 7.21
N ALA A 195 30.57 -13.93 7.98
CA ALA A 195 29.26 -14.41 8.41
C ALA A 195 28.37 -14.75 7.20
N GLY A 196 27.90 -15.99 7.10
CA GLY A 196 27.11 -16.48 5.97
C GLY A 196 27.91 -17.11 4.82
N SER A 197 29.24 -17.08 4.88
CA SER A 197 30.13 -17.63 3.83
C SER A 197 30.04 -19.15 3.61
N ALA A 198 29.44 -19.88 4.55
CA ALA A 198 29.22 -21.33 4.48
C ALA A 198 27.80 -21.73 4.01
N LEU A 199 26.97 -20.76 3.61
CA LEU A 199 25.57 -21.01 3.22
C LEU A 199 25.46 -21.24 1.71
N TYR A 200 24.60 -22.19 1.36
CA TYR A 200 24.30 -22.58 -0.02
C TYR A 200 23.00 -21.93 -0.47
N ARG A 201 22.92 -21.68 -1.78
CA ARG A 201 21.66 -21.46 -2.50
C ARG A 201 21.25 -22.80 -3.11
N VAL A 202 20.13 -23.34 -2.66
CA VAL A 202 19.69 -24.70 -3.00
C VAL A 202 18.40 -24.63 -3.83
N PRO A 203 18.50 -24.82 -5.16
CA PRO A 203 17.35 -24.89 -6.06
C PRO A 203 16.70 -26.28 -6.08
N PHE A 204 15.39 -26.34 -5.91
CA PHE A 204 14.54 -27.53 -6.01
C PHE A 204 13.65 -27.42 -7.24
N LYS A 205 13.69 -28.43 -8.10
CA LYS A 205 12.88 -28.47 -9.31
C LYS A 205 11.46 -28.95 -9.01
N LEU A 206 10.47 -28.29 -9.58
CA LEU A 206 9.06 -28.69 -9.55
C LEU A 206 8.68 -29.46 -10.81
N SER A 207 7.72 -30.37 -10.68
CA SER A 207 7.18 -31.18 -11.78
C SER A 207 6.53 -30.36 -12.89
N CYS A 208 6.07 -29.16 -12.57
CA CYS A 208 5.51 -28.19 -13.52
C CYS A 208 5.69 -26.77 -12.98
N ARG A 209 5.54 -25.76 -13.86
CA ARG A 209 5.56 -24.36 -13.47
C ARG A 209 4.28 -24.02 -12.70
N PRO A 210 4.36 -23.68 -11.39
CA PRO A 210 3.19 -23.25 -10.63
C PRO A 210 2.65 -21.92 -11.16
N ASP A 211 1.35 -21.68 -10.94
CA ASP A 211 0.78 -20.36 -11.11
C ASP A 211 1.23 -19.42 -9.97
N ARG A 212 0.85 -18.14 -10.10
CA ARG A 212 1.28 -17.10 -9.16
C ARG A 212 0.69 -17.31 -7.77
N GLU A 213 -0.57 -17.75 -7.68
CA GLU A 213 -1.24 -17.97 -6.40
C GLU A 213 -0.60 -19.12 -5.63
N TRP A 214 -0.26 -20.21 -6.32
CA TRP A 214 0.45 -21.34 -5.73
C TRP A 214 1.84 -20.93 -5.23
N ALA A 215 2.57 -20.11 -5.99
CA ALA A 215 3.89 -19.61 -5.59
C ALA A 215 3.81 -18.73 -4.33
N ASP A 216 2.85 -17.81 -4.27
CA ASP A 216 2.64 -16.93 -3.13
C ASP A 216 2.22 -17.74 -1.88
N LEU A 217 1.35 -18.75 -2.06
CA LEU A 217 0.93 -19.65 -0.99
C LEU A 217 2.09 -20.49 -0.43
N LEU A 218 2.96 -21.02 -1.29
CA LEU A 218 4.11 -21.81 -0.84
C LEU A 218 5.07 -20.95 0.01
N VAL A 219 5.38 -19.74 -0.43
CA VAL A 219 6.27 -18.82 0.32
C VAL A 219 5.64 -18.45 1.66
N ASN A 220 4.34 -18.17 1.68
CA ASN A 220 3.62 -17.87 2.91
C ASN A 220 3.61 -19.06 3.88
N ASN A 221 3.32 -20.26 3.39
CA ASN A 221 3.33 -21.49 4.20
C ASN A 221 4.74 -21.87 4.67
N TRP A 222 5.78 -21.54 3.90
CA TRP A 222 7.16 -21.69 4.35
C TRP A 222 7.47 -20.76 5.52
N ASN A 223 7.05 -19.50 5.49
CA ASN A 223 7.31 -18.53 6.55
C ASN A 223 6.48 -18.79 7.81
N HIS A 224 5.31 -19.42 7.66
CA HIS A 224 4.38 -19.73 8.73
C HIS A 224 3.96 -21.21 8.69
N PRO A 225 4.91 -22.16 8.86
CA PRO A 225 4.60 -23.58 8.75
C PRO A 225 3.79 -24.05 9.96
N SER A 226 2.89 -24.99 9.74
CA SER A 226 2.06 -25.60 10.79
C SER A 226 2.87 -26.35 11.85
N SER A 227 4.11 -26.73 11.53
CA SER A 227 5.10 -27.30 12.45
C SER A 227 6.51 -26.99 11.95
N TYR A 228 7.41 -26.58 12.84
CA TYR A 228 8.80 -26.26 12.49
C TYR A 228 9.77 -26.63 13.62
N THR A 229 11.03 -26.86 13.24
CA THR A 229 12.13 -27.07 14.18
C THR A 229 12.75 -25.74 14.59
N SER A 230 13.52 -25.72 15.68
CA SER A 230 14.29 -24.52 16.09
C SER A 230 15.32 -24.06 15.05
N MET A 231 15.64 -24.91 14.07
CA MET A 231 16.54 -24.59 12.95
C MET A 231 15.79 -24.00 11.74
N HIS A 232 14.46 -23.87 11.77
CA HIS A 232 13.69 -23.27 10.70
C HIS A 232 13.97 -21.76 10.58
N ARG A 233 14.19 -21.29 9.35
CA ARG A 233 14.47 -19.88 9.04
C ARG A 233 13.40 -19.35 8.08
N PRO A 234 12.51 -18.47 8.55
CA PRO A 234 11.62 -17.73 7.67
C PRO A 234 12.42 -16.84 6.71
N GLY A 235 11.85 -16.54 5.54
CA GLY A 235 12.38 -15.57 4.59
C GLY A 235 13.47 -16.09 3.63
N ILE A 236 13.88 -17.36 3.75
CA ILE A 236 14.90 -17.94 2.86
C ILE A 236 14.32 -18.60 1.59
N ALA A 237 13.00 -18.77 1.50
CA ALA A 237 12.34 -19.44 0.38
C ALA A 237 11.79 -18.45 -0.66
N SER A 238 12.03 -18.74 -1.94
CA SER A 238 11.44 -18.02 -3.08
C SER A 238 11.10 -18.99 -4.21
N VAL A 239 10.13 -18.64 -5.07
CA VAL A 239 9.75 -19.45 -6.24
C VAL A 239 10.04 -18.63 -7.50
N VAL A 240 10.84 -19.19 -8.41
CA VAL A 240 11.18 -18.56 -9.69
C VAL A 240 10.97 -19.59 -10.80
N GLY A 241 10.00 -19.35 -11.67
CA GLY A 241 9.65 -20.30 -12.74
C GLY A 241 9.11 -21.61 -12.17
N ASP A 242 9.75 -22.72 -12.52
CA ASP A 242 9.48 -24.08 -12.03
C ASP A 242 10.43 -24.50 -10.89
N THR A 243 11.09 -23.54 -10.23
CA THR A 243 12.12 -23.82 -9.22
C THR A 243 11.83 -23.11 -7.90
N ILE A 244 11.91 -23.84 -6.78
CA ILE A 244 11.94 -23.28 -5.42
C ILE A 244 13.40 -23.08 -5.02
N ILE A 245 13.75 -21.91 -4.50
CA ILE A 245 15.11 -21.59 -4.08
C ILE A 245 15.11 -21.36 -2.57
N LEU A 246 15.92 -22.13 -1.85
CA LEU A 246 16.28 -21.83 -0.46
C LEU A 246 17.64 -21.14 -0.42
N ASP A 247 17.67 -19.86 -0.03
CA ASP A 247 18.87 -19.03 -0.01
C ASP A 247 19.31 -18.75 1.43
N GLY A 248 20.43 -19.35 1.85
CA GLY A 248 20.93 -19.19 3.22
C GLY A 248 20.81 -20.44 4.10
N THR A 249 20.97 -21.63 3.52
CA THR A 249 20.91 -22.93 4.24
C THR A 249 22.14 -23.79 3.97
N THR A 250 22.46 -24.74 4.85
CA THR A 250 23.42 -25.81 4.58
C THR A 250 22.74 -27.04 3.96
N LEU A 251 23.50 -27.88 3.26
CA LEU A 251 22.98 -29.15 2.70
C LEU A 251 22.52 -30.12 3.79
N ASP A 252 23.14 -30.08 4.98
CA ASP A 252 22.73 -30.87 6.13
C ASP A 252 21.40 -30.39 6.73
N GLU A 253 21.20 -29.08 6.85
CA GLU A 253 19.91 -28.49 7.27
C GLU A 253 18.79 -28.84 6.28
N VAL A 254 19.09 -28.83 4.97
CA VAL A 254 18.16 -29.28 3.92
C VAL A 254 17.74 -30.73 4.14
N LYS A 255 18.70 -31.63 4.33
CA LYS A 255 18.43 -33.07 4.47
C LYS A 255 17.69 -33.43 5.76
N ARG A 256 18.01 -32.75 6.87
CA ARG A 256 17.52 -33.11 8.21
C ARG A 256 16.24 -32.39 8.61
N TYR A 257 16.03 -31.15 8.16
CA TYR A 257 14.96 -30.30 8.72
C TYR A 257 14.10 -29.66 7.63
N HIS A 258 14.72 -28.91 6.70
CA HIS A 258 13.98 -28.08 5.75
C HIS A 258 13.18 -28.89 4.72
N ARG A 259 13.61 -30.09 4.36
CA ARG A 259 12.83 -30.99 3.50
C ARG A 259 11.43 -31.26 4.07
N ASP A 260 11.33 -31.49 5.38
CA ASP A 260 10.07 -31.87 6.00
C ASP A 260 9.17 -30.63 6.18
N THR A 261 9.74 -29.46 6.47
CA THR A 261 9.03 -28.18 6.42
C THR A 261 8.52 -27.84 5.01
N LEU A 262 9.32 -28.14 3.97
CA LEU A 262 8.93 -27.90 2.58
C LEU A 262 7.76 -28.80 2.16
N LYS A 263 7.74 -30.05 2.63
CA LYS A 263 6.59 -30.95 2.45
C LYS A 263 5.32 -30.43 3.12
N LEU A 264 5.44 -29.86 4.32
CA LEU A 264 4.29 -29.23 5.00
C LEU A 264 3.78 -28.00 4.23
N ALA A 265 4.69 -27.18 3.69
CA ALA A 265 4.33 -26.01 2.90
C ALA A 265 3.60 -26.37 1.59
N LEU A 266 3.98 -27.51 0.99
CA LEU A 266 3.32 -28.07 -0.20
C LEU A 266 1.93 -28.65 0.10
N ALA A 267 1.78 -29.37 1.22
CA ALA A 267 0.53 -30.05 1.57
C ALA A 267 -0.65 -29.09 1.79
N VAL A 268 -0.37 -27.86 2.24
CA VAL A 268 -1.40 -26.82 2.45
C VAL A 268 -1.80 -26.13 1.13
N GLY A 269 -0.87 -26.02 0.18
CA GLY A 269 -1.14 -25.47 -1.16
C GLY A 269 -2.09 -26.36 -1.99
N SER A 270 -2.04 -27.67 -1.81
CA SER A 270 -2.92 -28.63 -2.50
C SER A 270 -4.35 -28.70 -1.94
N CYS A 271 -4.60 -28.17 -0.74
CA CYS A 271 -5.85 -28.41 0.00
C CYS A 271 -6.97 -27.38 -0.30
N PHE A 272 -6.68 -26.29 -1.01
CA PHE A 272 -7.66 -25.22 -1.27
C PHE A 272 -8.48 -25.38 -2.57
N ALA A 273 -8.38 -26.52 -3.26
CA ALA A 273 -9.24 -26.86 -4.41
C ALA A 273 -10.57 -27.55 -3.98
N LEU A 274 -11.29 -26.96 -3.02
CA LEU A 274 -12.68 -27.32 -2.72
C LEU A 274 -13.57 -26.10 -2.87
N ARG A 275 -14.07 -25.91 -4.09
CA ARG A 275 -15.43 -25.47 -4.40
C ARG A 275 -15.78 -25.83 -5.83
#